data_AF-A0A819H472-F1
#
_entry.id   AF-A0A819H472-F1
#
_cell.length_a   1.000
_cell.length_b   1.000
_cell.length_c   1.000
_cell.angle_alpha   90.00
_cell.angle_beta   90.00
_cell.angle_gamma   90.00
#
_symmetry.space_group_name_H-M   'P 1'
#
loop_
_entity.id
_entity.type
_entity.pdbx_description
1 polymer ?
#
loop_
_entity_poly.entity_id
_entity_poly.type
_entity_poly.pdbx_seq_one_letter_code
_entity_poly.pdbx_strand_id
1 'polypeptide(L)'
;MDVFLRDLNQAYSTGQLTIDDNSLMRYLDYAAIEQQIPMTAASMFWREALQDCKIDRSLALPFDRYRLSDEHRTNRGTLLSFDFGQNLSHDFITYSSSNGITLEQLALGSYYVFLFKLTNGESDLCIGMNTNGRYKEELMSVIGMFVNAIPLRCQLDPHWSFPHLLEHVKEMFTSSLEYSYFPFQRIVAQHPNATKLVIGMMAIEMAGGVYCPLSPGDPEHRLHALVEQTQSRLVLVHNHTKTIFLNDVISIDIDPVLMNKNIEIDADICLLTNVVVAADYIAYIIFTSGSTGTPKAVSIGTYNELIYYHYLTRS
;
A
#
# COMPACT_ATOMS: atom_id res chain seq x y z
N MET A 1 17.42 10.14 -12.30
CA MET A 1 17.62 11.28 -13.22
C MET A 1 19.10 11.58 -13.40
N ASP A 2 19.93 11.32 -12.38
CA ASP A 2 21.36 11.66 -12.35
C ASP A 2 22.20 11.01 -13.47
N VAL A 3 21.96 9.73 -13.81
CA VAL A 3 22.68 9.06 -14.92
C VAL A 3 22.48 9.82 -16.24
N PHE A 4 21.22 10.16 -16.57
CA PHE A 4 20.90 10.92 -17.78
C PHE A 4 21.55 12.31 -17.78
N LEU A 5 21.49 13.04 -16.65
CA LEU A 5 22.08 14.37 -16.55
C LEU A 5 23.63 14.34 -16.63
N ARG A 6 24.27 13.32 -16.03
CA ARG A 6 25.71 13.09 -16.14
C ARG A 6 26.10 12.86 -17.59
N ASP A 7 25.42 11.94 -18.27
CA ASP A 7 25.74 11.55 -19.65
C ASP A 7 25.45 12.71 -20.62
N LEU A 8 24.37 13.48 -20.38
CA LEU A 8 24.06 14.70 -21.13
C LEU A 8 25.14 15.78 -20.94
N ASN A 9 25.59 16.02 -19.70
CA ASN A 9 26.66 16.97 -19.41
C ASN A 9 27.99 16.55 -20.04
N GLN A 10 28.29 15.25 -20.04
CA GLN A 10 29.45 14.71 -20.74
C GLN A 10 29.34 14.96 -22.24
N ALA A 11 28.21 14.61 -22.86
CA ALA A 11 27.96 14.86 -24.29
C ALA A 11 28.15 16.33 -24.65
N TYR A 12 27.60 17.22 -23.82
CA TYR A 12 27.62 18.66 -24.04
C TYR A 12 29.03 19.25 -23.91
N SER A 13 29.84 18.74 -22.97
CA SER A 13 31.20 19.23 -22.72
C SER A 13 32.25 18.66 -23.68
N THR A 14 32.10 17.42 -24.14
CA THR A 14 33.09 16.74 -24.99
C THR A 14 32.69 16.64 -26.47
N GLY A 15 31.41 16.87 -26.79
CA GLY A 15 30.86 16.64 -28.13
C GLY A 15 30.75 15.15 -28.51
N GLN A 16 31.00 14.23 -27.56
CA GLN A 16 30.93 12.78 -27.78
C GLN A 16 30.13 12.10 -26.68
N LEU A 17 29.25 11.19 -27.08
CA LEU A 17 28.54 10.29 -26.18
C LEU A 17 29.30 8.95 -26.16
N THR A 18 30.17 8.74 -25.18
CA THR A 18 30.78 7.41 -24.97
C THR A 18 29.79 6.52 -24.22
N ILE A 19 28.79 6.00 -24.91
CA ILE A 19 28.02 4.85 -24.43
C ILE A 19 28.59 3.62 -25.14
N ASP A 20 29.32 2.79 -24.40
CA ASP A 20 29.89 1.55 -24.93
C ASP A 20 28.79 0.47 -24.94
N ASP A 21 27.90 0.55 -25.94
CA ASP A 21 26.47 0.20 -25.79
C ASP A 21 26.06 -1.22 -26.20
N ASN A 22 26.86 -2.24 -25.84
CA ASN A 22 26.43 -3.65 -26.00
C ASN A 22 26.57 -4.53 -24.74
N SER A 23 27.22 -4.02 -23.68
CA SER A 23 27.35 -4.72 -22.40
C SER A 23 26.43 -4.17 -21.31
N LEU A 24 25.76 -3.04 -21.56
CA LEU A 24 24.89 -2.38 -20.59
C LEU A 24 23.53 -3.09 -20.54
N MET A 25 23.17 -3.58 -19.36
CA MET A 25 21.83 -4.12 -19.10
C MET A 25 20.78 -3.04 -19.38
N ARG A 26 19.82 -3.33 -20.26
CA ARG A 26 18.70 -2.42 -20.50
C ARG A 26 17.65 -2.63 -19.43
N TYR A 27 16.82 -1.61 -19.20
CA TYR A 27 15.72 -1.73 -18.24
C TYR A 27 14.75 -2.87 -18.59
N LEU A 28 14.56 -3.17 -19.88
CA LEU A 28 13.75 -4.31 -20.33
C LEU A 28 14.37 -5.66 -19.89
N ASP A 29 15.70 -5.77 -19.94
CA ASP A 29 16.41 -6.98 -19.53
C ASP A 29 16.25 -7.16 -18.00
N TYR A 30 16.33 -6.07 -17.22
CA TYR A 30 16.00 -6.08 -15.79
C TYR A 30 14.57 -6.55 -15.52
N ALA A 31 13.57 -6.03 -16.22
CA ALA A 31 12.16 -6.39 -16.01
C ALA A 31 11.91 -7.89 -16.25
N ALA A 32 12.60 -8.50 -17.23
CA ALA A 32 12.53 -9.94 -17.47
C ALA A 32 13.22 -10.75 -16.35
N ILE A 33 14.36 -10.27 -15.85
CA ILE A 33 15.09 -10.91 -14.73
C ILE A 33 14.28 -10.83 -13.44
N GLU A 34 13.66 -9.68 -13.14
CA GLU A 34 12.87 -9.45 -11.93
C GLU A 34 11.75 -10.50 -11.76
N GLN A 35 11.11 -10.91 -12.86
CA GLN A 35 10.08 -11.96 -12.85
C GLN A 35 10.61 -13.34 -12.42
N GLN A 36 11.91 -13.57 -12.54
CA GLN A 36 12.56 -14.84 -12.21
C GLN A 36 13.19 -14.84 -10.82
N ILE A 37 13.27 -13.69 -10.14
CA ILE A 37 13.88 -13.59 -8.81
C ILE A 37 13.05 -14.40 -7.81
N PRO A 38 13.66 -15.28 -7.00
CA PRO A 38 12.95 -15.98 -5.94
C PRO A 38 12.36 -14.99 -4.93
N MET A 39 11.04 -14.98 -4.83
CA MET A 39 10.30 -14.03 -3.98
C MET A 39 9.90 -14.61 -2.61
N THR A 40 10.18 -15.88 -2.34
CA THR A 40 9.67 -16.58 -1.14
C THR A 40 10.22 -15.98 0.15
N ALA A 41 11.54 -15.75 0.24
CA ALA A 41 12.17 -15.17 1.42
C ALA A 41 11.65 -13.75 1.70
N ALA A 42 11.60 -12.91 0.66
CA ALA A 42 11.04 -11.57 0.76
C ALA A 42 9.57 -11.56 1.16
N SER A 43 8.75 -12.46 0.59
CA SER A 43 7.34 -12.60 0.96
C SER A 43 7.19 -12.97 2.44
N MET A 44 7.97 -13.94 2.93
CA MET A 44 7.92 -14.33 4.35
C MET A 44 8.32 -13.17 5.26
N PHE A 45 9.43 -12.48 4.94
CA PHE A 45 9.90 -11.30 5.67
C PHE A 45 8.81 -10.23 5.77
N TRP A 46 8.23 -9.81 4.63
CA TRP A 46 7.23 -8.74 4.62
C TRP A 46 5.95 -9.12 5.34
N ARG A 47 5.57 -10.40 5.30
CA ARG A 47 4.42 -10.91 6.05
C ARG A 47 4.65 -10.83 7.56
N GLU A 48 5.85 -11.18 8.02
CA GLU A 48 6.23 -11.12 9.43
C GLU A 48 6.37 -9.66 9.91
N ALA A 49 7.12 -8.83 9.17
CA ALA A 49 7.34 -7.42 9.51
C ALA A 49 6.03 -6.62 9.66
N LEU A 50 5.01 -6.96 8.86
CA LEU A 50 3.72 -6.26 8.85
C LEU A 50 2.60 -7.04 9.54
N GLN A 51 2.92 -8.08 10.28
CA GLN A 51 1.92 -8.90 10.97
C GLN A 51 1.09 -8.03 11.95
N ASP A 52 -0.23 -8.03 11.81
CA ASP A 52 -1.15 -7.22 12.62
C ASP A 52 -0.94 -5.69 12.51
N CYS A 53 -0.14 -5.25 11.52
CA CYS A 53 0.02 -3.82 11.26
C CYS A 53 -1.29 -3.24 10.76
N LYS A 54 -1.77 -2.17 11.41
CA LYS A 54 -3.03 -1.50 11.09
C LYS A 54 -2.90 -0.57 9.87
N ILE A 55 -2.50 -1.11 8.72
CA ILE A 55 -2.24 -0.32 7.51
C ILE A 55 -3.52 0.30 6.90
N ASP A 56 -4.68 -0.19 7.30
CA ASP A 56 -6.00 0.30 6.91
C ASP A 56 -6.46 1.52 7.74
N ARG A 57 -5.78 1.80 8.85
CA ARG A 57 -6.07 2.95 9.71
C ARG A 57 -5.17 4.12 9.33
N SER A 58 -5.78 5.27 9.01
CA SER A 58 -5.03 6.52 8.90
C SER A 58 -4.43 6.88 10.26
N LEU A 59 -3.15 7.24 10.29
CA LEU A 59 -2.50 7.74 11.48
C LEU A 59 -3.24 8.99 12.00
N ALA A 60 -3.52 9.04 13.30
CA ALA A 60 -4.30 10.11 13.92
C ALA A 60 -3.45 11.38 14.13
N LEU A 61 -3.04 12.00 13.02
CA LEU A 61 -2.30 13.26 13.04
C LEU A 61 -3.24 14.43 13.39
N PRO A 62 -2.78 15.44 14.14
CA PRO A 62 -3.55 16.64 14.38
C PRO A 62 -3.64 17.44 13.08
N PHE A 63 -4.85 17.57 12.56
CA PHE A 63 -5.12 18.37 11.36
C PHE A 63 -5.71 19.72 11.74
N ASP A 64 -5.15 20.81 11.23
CA ASP A 64 -5.69 22.17 11.40
C ASP A 64 -7.03 22.37 10.69
N ARG A 65 -7.31 21.51 9.70
CA ARG A 65 -8.56 21.50 8.93
C ARG A 65 -9.15 20.11 8.99
N TYR A 66 -10.47 20.03 9.16
CA TYR A 66 -11.18 18.77 8.97
C TYR A 66 -10.84 18.19 7.62
N ARG A 67 -10.50 16.90 7.61
CA ARG A 67 -10.39 16.13 6.37
C ARG A 67 -11.78 16.14 5.73
N LEU A 68 -11.96 16.93 4.67
CA LEU A 68 -13.24 17.03 3.99
C LEU A 68 -13.58 15.65 3.40
N SER A 69 -14.73 15.17 3.83
CA SER A 69 -15.29 13.84 3.63
C SER A 69 -15.49 13.44 2.17
N ASP A 70 -15.69 14.42 1.29
CA ASP A 70 -16.15 14.21 -0.08
C ASP A 70 -15.11 14.52 -1.17
N GLU A 71 -13.91 14.99 -0.79
CA GLU A 71 -12.86 15.26 -1.77
C GLU A 71 -11.96 14.04 -1.97
N HIS A 72 -11.82 13.63 -3.22
CA HIS A 72 -10.73 12.75 -3.66
C HIS A 72 -9.39 13.33 -3.18
N ARG A 73 -8.36 12.48 -2.99
CA ARG A 73 -6.99 12.95 -2.73
C ARG A 73 -6.65 14.04 -3.77
N THR A 74 -6.66 15.30 -3.35
CA THR A 74 -6.55 16.42 -4.29
C THR A 74 -5.14 16.53 -4.87
N ASN A 75 -4.18 15.80 -4.28
CA ASN A 75 -2.74 15.90 -4.54
C ASN A 75 -2.20 17.35 -4.41
N ARG A 76 -2.99 18.26 -3.81
CA ARG A 76 -2.54 19.60 -3.44
C ARG A 76 -1.70 19.49 -2.18
N GLY A 77 -0.47 19.97 -2.27
CA GLY A 77 0.45 20.08 -1.16
C GLY A 77 1.23 21.38 -1.25
N THR A 78 1.95 21.69 -0.18
CA THR A 78 2.97 22.74 -0.18
C THR A 78 4.28 22.14 0.31
N LEU A 79 5.40 22.73 -0.07
CA LEU A 79 6.71 22.35 0.43
C LEU A 79 7.15 23.38 1.46
N LEU A 80 7.40 22.92 2.69
CA LEU A 80 8.05 23.73 3.72
C LEU A 80 9.51 23.29 3.79
N SER A 81 10.41 24.25 3.60
CA SER A 81 11.84 24.06 3.75
C SER A 81 12.32 24.81 4.99
N PHE A 82 13.17 24.16 5.77
CA PHE A 82 13.82 24.73 6.93
C PHE A 82 15.24 24.18 7.02
N ASP A 83 16.12 24.98 7.61
CA ASP A 83 17.53 24.64 7.81
C ASP A 83 17.79 24.37 9.30
N PHE A 84 18.56 23.32 9.59
CA PHE A 84 18.89 22.94 10.97
C PHE A 84 20.04 23.77 11.58
N GLY A 85 20.75 24.56 10.76
CA GLY A 85 21.95 25.29 11.14
C GLY A 85 23.18 24.39 11.22
N GLN A 86 24.37 24.98 11.01
CA GLN A 86 25.64 24.25 10.97
C GLN A 86 25.93 23.45 12.23
N ASN A 87 25.62 24.00 13.42
CA ASN A 87 25.92 23.35 14.70
C ASN A 87 25.13 22.04 14.84
N LEU A 88 23.81 22.09 14.65
CA LEU A 88 22.97 20.90 14.80
C LEU A 88 23.26 19.86 13.71
N SER A 89 23.52 20.29 12.48
CA SER A 89 23.94 19.38 11.41
C SER A 89 25.26 18.69 11.74
N HIS A 90 26.23 19.41 12.30
CA HIS A 90 27.50 18.84 12.74
C HIS A 90 27.31 17.84 13.89
N ASP A 91 26.46 18.17 14.85
CA ASP A 91 26.14 17.28 15.98
C ASP A 91 25.46 15.99 15.50
N PHE A 92 24.52 16.07 14.55
CA PHE A 92 23.87 14.90 13.94
C PHE A 92 24.88 13.99 13.22
N ILE A 93 25.75 14.57 12.39
CA ILE A 93 26.79 13.81 11.67
C ILE A 93 27.74 13.15 12.67
N THR A 94 28.22 13.91 13.66
CA THR A 94 29.14 13.41 14.68
C THR A 94 28.52 12.28 15.50
N TYR A 95 27.28 12.47 15.95
CA TYR A 95 26.54 11.45 16.70
C TYR A 95 26.35 10.18 15.88
N SER A 96 25.94 10.29 14.61
CA SER A 96 25.73 9.13 13.74
C SER A 96 27.01 8.31 13.57
N SER A 97 28.12 8.99 13.24
CA SER A 97 29.44 8.35 13.06
C SER A 97 29.96 7.67 14.32
N SER A 98 29.78 8.28 15.49
CA SER A 98 30.29 7.79 16.77
C SER A 98 29.49 6.60 17.31
N ASN A 99 28.23 6.44 16.90
CA ASN A 99 27.35 5.36 17.34
C ASN A 99 27.15 4.28 16.26
N GLY A 100 27.87 4.35 15.14
CA GLY A 100 27.79 3.34 14.08
C GLY A 100 26.41 3.24 13.42
N ILE A 101 25.71 4.36 13.29
CA ILE A 101 24.42 4.50 12.60
C ILE A 101 24.57 5.49 11.44
N THR A 102 23.71 5.41 10.43
CA THR A 102 23.69 6.42 9.35
C THR A 102 22.89 7.66 9.76
N LEU A 103 23.08 8.77 9.03
CA LEU A 103 22.29 9.97 9.23
C LEU A 103 20.80 9.73 8.98
N GLU A 104 20.47 8.89 7.99
CA GLU A 104 19.10 8.49 7.68
C GLU A 104 18.46 7.70 8.83
N GLN A 105 19.22 6.76 9.43
CA GLN A 105 18.74 5.98 10.58
C GLN A 105 18.50 6.88 11.81
N LEU A 106 19.40 7.83 12.07
CA LEU A 106 19.23 8.82 13.13
C LEU A 106 17.99 9.69 12.89
N ALA A 107 17.85 10.23 11.68
CA ALA A 107 16.70 11.07 11.30
C ALA A 107 15.39 10.29 11.38
N LEU A 108 15.39 9.03 10.94
CA LEU A 108 14.24 8.13 11.02
C LEU A 108 13.83 7.85 12.47
N GLY A 109 14.79 7.55 13.35
CA GLY A 109 14.54 7.40 14.79
C GLY A 109 13.95 8.67 15.42
N SER A 110 14.52 9.84 15.11
CA SER A 110 13.96 11.13 15.52
C SER A 110 12.53 11.34 14.99
N TYR A 111 12.26 10.93 13.76
CA TYR A 111 10.93 11.06 13.15
C TYR A 111 9.90 10.14 13.81
N TYR A 112 10.26 8.91 14.21
CA TYR A 112 9.38 8.06 15.00
C TYR A 112 9.06 8.65 16.37
N VAL A 113 10.04 9.24 17.07
CA VAL A 113 9.79 9.96 18.33
C VAL A 113 8.84 11.14 18.11
N PHE A 114 9.03 11.88 17.02
CA PHE A 114 8.15 12.99 16.65
C PHE A 114 6.72 12.50 16.41
N LEU A 115 6.53 11.47 15.60
CA LEU A 115 5.21 10.89 15.31
C LEU A 115 4.56 10.33 16.58
N PHE A 116 5.29 9.57 17.41
CA PHE A 116 4.80 9.05 18.68
C PHE A 116 4.26 10.16 19.59
N LYS A 117 4.99 11.28 19.71
CA LYS A 117 4.52 12.43 20.48
C LYS A 117 3.31 13.12 19.84
N LEU A 118 3.32 13.22 18.51
CA LEU A 118 2.29 13.91 17.74
C LEU A 118 0.95 13.16 17.74
N THR A 119 0.97 11.83 17.85
CA THR A 119 -0.20 10.95 17.88
C THR A 119 -0.65 10.61 19.30
N ASN A 120 -0.19 11.37 20.29
CA ASN A 120 -0.48 11.15 21.71
C ASN A 120 -0.12 9.73 22.21
N GLY A 121 1.00 9.18 21.74
CA GLY A 121 1.57 7.94 22.23
C GLY A 121 1.21 6.68 21.42
N GLU A 122 0.80 6.82 20.15
CA GLU A 122 0.64 5.65 19.28
C GLU A 122 2.00 4.98 19.04
N SER A 123 2.16 3.76 19.56
CA SER A 123 3.42 3.03 19.58
C SER A 123 3.64 2.12 18.37
N ASP A 124 2.61 1.77 17.60
CA ASP A 124 2.76 0.98 16.37
C ASP A 124 2.66 1.91 15.16
N LEU A 125 3.81 2.33 14.65
CA LEU A 125 3.93 3.33 13.59
C LEU A 125 4.48 2.70 12.32
N CYS A 126 3.79 2.91 11.20
CA CYS A 126 4.26 2.46 9.89
C CYS A 126 4.35 3.65 8.93
N ILE A 127 5.52 3.86 8.33
CA ILE A 127 5.77 4.93 7.37
C ILE A 127 6.28 4.36 6.05
N GLY A 128 5.97 5.00 4.94
CA GLY A 128 6.52 4.63 3.64
C GLY A 128 7.89 5.26 3.39
N MET A 129 8.83 4.49 2.86
CA MET A 129 10.10 4.97 2.35
C MET A 129 10.27 4.58 0.89
N ASN A 130 10.69 5.53 0.05
CA ASN A 130 11.11 5.22 -1.31
C ASN A 130 12.57 4.76 -1.30
N THR A 131 12.85 3.61 -1.89
CA THR A 131 14.20 3.11 -2.14
C THR A 131 14.63 3.46 -3.56
N ASN A 132 15.94 3.44 -3.82
CA ASN A 132 16.45 3.61 -5.18
C ASN A 132 16.12 2.40 -6.09
N GLY A 133 15.72 1.27 -5.49
CA GLY A 133 15.51 -0.06 -6.10
C GLY A 133 16.67 -0.60 -6.94
N ARG A 134 17.86 -0.04 -6.79
CA ARG A 134 19.10 -0.48 -7.46
C ARG A 134 19.92 -1.31 -6.48
N TYR A 135 19.42 -2.50 -6.17
CA TYR A 135 20.01 -3.41 -5.17
C TYR A 135 21.23 -4.20 -5.69
N LYS A 136 21.58 -4.05 -6.97
CA LYS A 136 22.79 -4.59 -7.59
C LYS A 136 23.60 -3.46 -8.24
N GLU A 137 24.92 -3.59 -8.22
CA GLU A 137 25.84 -2.61 -8.81
C GLU A 137 25.59 -2.38 -10.31
N GLU A 138 25.28 -3.45 -11.04
CA GLU A 138 24.93 -3.43 -12.47
C GLU A 138 23.74 -2.51 -12.78
N LEU A 139 22.83 -2.32 -11.82
CA LEU A 139 21.65 -1.48 -11.99
C LEU A 139 21.96 0.01 -11.79
N MET A 140 23.12 0.38 -11.23
CA MET A 140 23.42 1.79 -10.92
C MET A 140 23.51 2.68 -12.17
N SER A 141 23.92 2.11 -13.29
CA SER A 141 24.09 2.83 -14.57
C SER A 141 22.87 2.73 -15.50
N VAL A 142 21.82 1.99 -15.12
CA VAL A 142 20.67 1.75 -16.01
C VAL A 142 19.65 2.89 -15.88
N ILE A 143 19.22 3.45 -17.02
CA ILE A 143 18.10 4.41 -17.04
C ILE A 143 16.79 3.63 -17.03
N GLY A 144 15.94 3.87 -16.03
CA GLY A 144 14.67 3.15 -15.86
C GLY A 144 13.94 3.48 -14.55
N MET A 145 12.74 2.91 -14.39
CA MET A 145 11.91 3.06 -13.19
C MET A 145 12.27 2.00 -12.16
N PHE A 146 13.17 2.34 -11.24
CA PHE A 146 13.61 1.43 -10.18
C PHE A 146 13.02 1.79 -8.81
N VAL A 147 12.48 3.00 -8.64
CA VAL A 147 11.98 3.45 -7.33
C VAL A 147 10.90 2.51 -6.83
N ASN A 148 11.14 1.91 -5.67
CA ASN A 148 10.16 1.08 -4.97
C ASN A 148 9.80 1.72 -3.63
N ALA A 149 8.55 1.58 -3.20
CA ALA A 149 8.12 2.03 -1.89
C ALA A 149 8.08 0.83 -0.94
N ILE A 150 8.70 0.96 0.24
CA ILE A 150 8.63 -0.07 1.28
C ILE A 150 8.04 0.53 2.57
N PRO A 151 7.21 -0.23 3.29
CA PRO A 151 6.78 0.16 4.62
C PRO A 151 7.90 -0.09 5.63
N LEU A 152 8.16 0.88 6.49
CA LEU A 152 9.00 0.74 7.66
C LEU A 152 8.06 0.80 8.86
N ARG A 153 7.88 -0.33 9.55
CA ARG A 153 7.07 -0.42 10.76
C ARG A 153 7.98 -0.45 11.98
N CYS A 154 7.70 0.41 12.94
CA CYS A 154 8.39 0.45 14.22
C CYS A 154 7.35 0.31 15.34
N GLN A 155 7.50 -0.71 16.16
CA GLN A 155 6.72 -0.90 17.38
C GLN A 155 7.52 -0.34 18.56
N LEU A 156 7.27 0.93 18.90
CA LEU A 156 7.97 1.63 19.95
C LEU A 156 7.57 1.13 21.34
N ASP A 157 8.54 0.91 22.21
CA ASP A 157 8.31 0.84 23.65
C ASP A 157 8.52 2.23 24.27
N PRO A 158 7.52 2.81 24.96
CA PRO A 158 7.65 4.09 25.66
C PRO A 158 8.77 4.13 26.71
N HIS A 159 9.27 2.98 27.17
CA HIS A 159 10.36 2.87 28.14
C HIS A 159 11.76 2.84 27.53
N TRP A 160 11.87 2.77 26.20
CA TRP A 160 13.17 2.77 25.53
C TRP A 160 13.94 4.08 25.75
N SER A 161 15.24 3.94 25.96
CA SER A 161 16.16 5.05 25.77
C SER A 161 16.28 5.35 24.27
N PHE A 162 16.65 6.59 23.94
CA PHE A 162 16.83 6.96 22.53
C PHE A 162 17.90 6.11 21.81
N PRO A 163 19.06 5.78 22.42
CA PRO A 163 20.01 4.84 21.81
C PRO A 163 19.42 3.47 21.49
N HIS A 164 18.58 2.92 22.38
CA HIS A 164 17.96 1.61 22.16
C HIS A 164 16.93 1.66 21.02
N LEU A 165 16.17 2.76 20.91
CA LEU A 165 15.33 2.99 19.74
C LEU A 165 16.15 3.01 18.45
N LEU A 166 17.34 3.61 18.46
CA LEU A 166 18.20 3.69 17.27
C LEU A 166 18.78 2.34 16.88
N GLU A 167 19.12 1.48 17.84
CA GLU A 167 19.50 0.08 17.56
C GLU A 167 18.35 -0.66 16.86
N HIS A 168 17.14 -0.56 17.41
CA HIS A 168 15.95 -1.17 16.80
C HIS A 168 15.66 -0.63 15.39
N VAL A 169 15.74 0.70 15.21
CA VAL A 169 15.54 1.34 13.89
C VAL A 169 16.61 0.89 12.90
N LYS A 170 17.87 0.75 13.32
CA LYS A 170 18.96 0.28 12.47
C LYS A 170 18.72 -1.15 11.99
N GLU A 171 18.33 -2.05 12.89
CA GLU A 171 18.00 -3.44 12.56
C GLU A 171 16.83 -3.50 11.57
N MET A 172 15.70 -2.87 11.92
CA MET A 172 14.51 -2.80 11.08
C MET A 172 14.81 -2.22 9.70
N PHE A 173 15.57 -1.13 9.62
CA PHE A 173 15.93 -0.48 8.35
C PHE A 173 16.82 -1.37 7.49
N THR A 174 17.83 -2.01 8.09
CA THR A 174 18.78 -2.87 7.37
C THR A 174 18.07 -4.10 6.80
N SER A 175 17.28 -4.80 7.61
CA SER A 175 16.49 -5.95 7.15
C SER A 175 15.46 -5.57 6.10
N SER A 176 14.82 -4.39 6.23
CA SER A 176 13.86 -3.90 5.22
C SER A 176 14.53 -3.59 3.88
N LEU A 177 15.76 -3.05 3.90
CA LEU A 177 16.52 -2.79 2.67
C LEU A 177 16.95 -4.07 1.95
N GLU A 178 17.30 -5.12 2.68
CA GLU A 178 17.66 -6.43 2.11
C GLU A 178 16.55 -6.97 1.19
N TYR A 179 15.29 -6.77 1.58
CA TYR A 179 14.11 -7.22 0.83
C TYR A 179 13.40 -6.10 0.05
N SER A 180 14.07 -4.98 -0.18
CA SER A 180 13.49 -3.81 -0.86
C SER A 180 13.23 -3.99 -2.36
N TYR A 181 13.73 -5.08 -2.95
CA TYR A 181 13.41 -5.47 -4.34
C TYR A 181 12.00 -6.06 -4.49
N PHE A 182 11.34 -6.40 -3.38
CA PHE A 182 10.02 -7.01 -3.43
C PHE A 182 8.95 -5.94 -3.73
N PRO A 183 8.11 -6.12 -4.78
CA PRO A 183 7.21 -5.07 -5.24
C PRO A 183 6.20 -4.63 -4.18
N PHE A 184 6.04 -3.31 -4.00
CA PHE A 184 5.08 -2.72 -3.05
C PHE A 184 3.68 -3.32 -3.17
N GLN A 185 3.19 -3.54 -4.39
CA GLN A 185 1.86 -4.11 -4.65
C GLN A 185 1.74 -5.52 -4.07
N ARG A 186 2.81 -6.33 -4.11
CA ARG A 186 2.85 -7.66 -3.49
C ARG A 186 2.94 -7.58 -1.97
N ILE A 187 3.53 -6.51 -1.41
CA ILE A 187 3.51 -6.28 0.04
C ILE A 187 2.06 -6.02 0.47
N VAL A 188 1.38 -5.08 -0.19
CA VAL A 188 -0.01 -4.72 0.10
C VAL A 188 -0.96 -5.92 -0.07
N ALA A 189 -0.77 -6.73 -1.12
CA ALA A 189 -1.58 -7.91 -1.38
C ALA A 189 -1.47 -8.99 -0.30
N GLN A 190 -0.40 -8.99 0.51
CA GLN A 190 -0.24 -9.94 1.62
C GLN A 190 -1.01 -9.54 2.88
N HIS A 191 -1.52 -8.31 2.94
CA HIS A 191 -2.28 -7.87 4.08
C HIS A 191 -3.60 -8.66 4.18
N PRO A 192 -3.99 -9.17 5.37
CA PRO A 192 -5.19 -10.00 5.50
C PRO A 192 -6.46 -9.34 4.93
N ASN A 193 -6.59 -8.03 5.03
CA ASN A 193 -7.76 -7.31 4.50
C ASN A 193 -7.78 -7.25 2.96
N ALA A 194 -6.64 -7.36 2.27
CA ALA A 194 -6.60 -7.39 0.81
C ALA A 194 -7.26 -8.67 0.27
N THR A 195 -6.95 -9.82 0.86
CA THR A 195 -7.58 -11.11 0.50
C THR A 195 -9.07 -11.12 0.83
N LYS A 196 -9.46 -10.56 1.98
CA LYS A 196 -10.87 -10.45 2.40
C LYS A 196 -11.75 -9.71 1.38
N LEU A 197 -11.23 -8.62 0.81
CA LEU A 197 -11.94 -7.85 -0.22
C LEU A 197 -12.22 -8.72 -1.46
N VAL A 198 -11.20 -9.43 -1.95
CA VAL A 198 -11.32 -10.31 -3.12
C VAL A 198 -12.28 -11.46 -2.85
N ILE A 199 -12.18 -12.12 -1.68
CA ILE A 199 -13.11 -13.18 -1.29
C ILE A 199 -14.55 -12.64 -1.20
N GLY A 200 -14.75 -11.46 -0.62
CA GLY A 200 -16.06 -10.82 -0.53
C GLY A 200 -16.67 -10.51 -1.91
N MET A 201 -15.88 -9.97 -2.84
CA MET A 201 -16.29 -9.72 -4.23
C MET A 201 -16.73 -11.03 -4.90
N MET A 202 -15.87 -12.05 -4.87
CA MET A 202 -16.18 -13.35 -5.47
C MET A 202 -17.40 -14.02 -4.82
N ALA A 203 -17.54 -13.95 -3.50
CA ALA A 203 -18.68 -14.53 -2.79
C ALA A 203 -20.01 -13.87 -3.18
N ILE A 204 -20.01 -12.55 -3.38
CA ILE A 204 -21.20 -11.82 -3.86
C ILE A 204 -21.54 -12.24 -5.29
N GLU A 205 -20.55 -12.29 -6.18
CA GLU A 205 -20.75 -12.71 -7.57
C GLU A 205 -21.23 -14.16 -7.68
N MET A 206 -20.63 -15.07 -6.90
CA MET A 206 -21.03 -16.49 -6.84
C MET A 206 -22.45 -16.67 -6.28
N ALA A 207 -22.93 -15.73 -5.45
CA ALA A 207 -24.31 -15.68 -4.99
C ALA A 207 -25.27 -14.98 -6.00
N GLY A 208 -24.77 -14.56 -7.17
CA GLY A 208 -25.53 -13.83 -8.18
C GLY A 208 -25.83 -12.38 -7.81
N GLY A 209 -25.15 -11.85 -6.81
CA GLY A 209 -25.26 -10.47 -6.36
C GLY A 209 -24.37 -9.52 -7.14
N VAL A 210 -24.62 -8.22 -6.94
CA VAL A 210 -23.83 -7.13 -7.49
C VAL A 210 -23.06 -6.50 -6.33
N TYR A 211 -21.73 -6.45 -6.40
CA TYR A 211 -20.96 -5.80 -5.33
C TYR A 211 -20.76 -4.31 -5.61
N CYS A 212 -20.67 -3.52 -4.53
CA CYS A 212 -20.25 -2.13 -4.59
C CYS A 212 -19.11 -1.96 -3.58
N PRO A 213 -17.85 -1.72 -4.01
CA PRO A 213 -16.74 -1.60 -3.09
C PRO A 213 -16.90 -0.31 -2.26
N LEU A 214 -16.77 -0.46 -0.94
CA LEU A 214 -16.81 0.64 0.02
C LEU A 214 -15.43 0.78 0.65
N SER A 215 -14.92 2.00 0.77
CA SER A 215 -13.65 2.24 1.47
C SER A 215 -13.93 2.47 2.96
N PRO A 216 -13.38 1.67 3.89
CA PRO A 216 -13.57 1.90 5.33
C PRO A 216 -13.04 3.26 5.82
N GLY A 217 -12.13 3.88 5.05
CA GLY A 217 -11.64 5.23 5.33
C GLY A 217 -12.59 6.34 4.89
N ASP A 218 -13.66 6.01 4.15
CA ASP A 218 -14.69 6.97 3.79
C ASP A 218 -15.52 7.36 5.03
N PRO A 219 -16.01 8.60 5.10
CA PRO A 219 -16.90 9.06 6.15
C PRO A 219 -18.16 8.21 6.27
N GLU A 220 -18.61 7.96 7.49
CA GLU A 220 -19.78 7.12 7.78
C GLU A 220 -21.06 7.59 7.05
N HIS A 221 -21.36 8.90 7.04
CA HIS A 221 -22.52 9.42 6.31
C HIS A 221 -22.46 9.14 4.79
N ARG A 222 -21.25 9.14 4.20
CA ARG A 222 -21.05 8.83 2.79
C ARG A 222 -21.28 7.35 2.54
N LEU A 223 -20.74 6.49 3.40
CA LEU A 223 -20.97 5.05 3.34
C LEU A 223 -22.45 4.71 3.40
N HIS A 224 -23.20 5.32 4.32
CA HIS A 224 -24.65 5.18 4.41
C HIS A 224 -25.38 5.69 3.17
N ALA A 225 -24.99 6.85 2.64
CA ALA A 225 -25.58 7.39 1.41
C ALA A 225 -25.34 6.47 0.18
N LEU A 226 -24.18 5.82 0.09
CA LEU A 226 -23.90 4.85 -0.98
C LEU A 226 -24.76 3.59 -0.83
N VAL A 227 -24.88 3.06 0.40
CA VAL A 227 -25.76 1.91 0.72
C VAL A 227 -27.22 2.22 0.40
N GLU A 228 -27.68 3.43 0.73
CA GLU A 228 -29.03 3.90 0.41
C GLU A 228 -29.24 4.03 -1.11
N GLN A 229 -28.29 4.63 -1.83
CA GLN A 229 -28.40 4.79 -3.28
C GLN A 229 -28.41 3.46 -4.04
N THR A 230 -27.67 2.45 -3.56
CA THR A 230 -27.69 1.10 -4.16
C THR A 230 -28.87 0.26 -3.70
N GLN A 231 -29.63 0.72 -2.68
CA GLN A 231 -30.68 -0.06 -2.00
C GLN A 231 -30.14 -1.41 -1.51
N SER A 232 -28.86 -1.43 -1.08
CA SER A 232 -28.20 -2.65 -0.64
C SER A 232 -28.87 -3.18 0.62
N ARG A 233 -29.31 -4.44 0.58
CA ARG A 233 -29.93 -5.13 1.74
C ARG A 233 -28.89 -5.71 2.69
N LEU A 234 -27.66 -5.86 2.20
CA LEU A 234 -26.57 -6.54 2.89
C LEU A 234 -25.25 -5.79 2.67
N VAL A 235 -24.42 -5.74 3.71
CA VAL A 235 -23.04 -5.27 3.62
C VAL A 235 -22.12 -6.33 4.23
N LEU A 236 -21.11 -6.73 3.47
CA LEU A 236 -20.01 -7.55 3.99
C LEU A 236 -19.04 -6.65 4.74
N VAL A 237 -18.79 -6.98 5.99
CA VAL A 237 -17.88 -6.25 6.89
C VAL A 237 -16.84 -7.21 7.46
N HIS A 238 -15.76 -6.66 7.97
CA HIS A 238 -14.79 -7.38 8.82
C HIS A 238 -14.66 -6.65 10.16
N ASN A 239 -14.18 -7.34 11.20
CA ASN A 239 -14.20 -6.97 12.63
C ASN A 239 -14.32 -5.46 12.94
N HIS A 240 -13.41 -4.62 12.44
CA HIS A 240 -13.34 -3.19 12.78
C HIS A 240 -14.29 -2.27 12.00
N THR A 241 -14.97 -2.78 10.98
CA THR A 241 -15.91 -2.04 10.12
C THR A 241 -17.36 -2.35 10.42
N LYS A 242 -17.62 -3.39 11.22
CA LYS A 242 -18.97 -3.83 11.59
C LYS A 242 -19.78 -2.74 12.30
N THR A 243 -19.11 -1.91 13.10
CA THR A 243 -19.76 -0.85 13.87
C THR A 243 -20.31 0.29 13.01
N ILE A 244 -19.83 0.44 11.77
CA ILE A 244 -20.22 1.53 10.86
C ILE A 244 -21.69 1.40 10.43
N PHE A 245 -22.18 0.16 10.26
CA PHE A 245 -23.49 -0.12 9.67
C PHE A 245 -24.50 -0.66 10.70
N LEU A 246 -24.33 -0.32 11.97
CA LEU A 246 -25.23 -0.76 13.03
C LEU A 246 -26.64 -0.19 12.80
N ASN A 247 -27.62 -1.08 12.61
CA ASN A 247 -29.07 -0.83 12.53
C ASN A 247 -29.66 -0.39 11.18
N ASP A 248 -28.86 -0.07 10.17
CA ASP A 248 -29.37 0.42 8.87
C ASP A 248 -29.45 -0.66 7.79
N VAL A 249 -28.55 -1.65 7.84
CA VAL A 249 -28.43 -2.72 6.84
C VAL A 249 -27.93 -4.00 7.50
N ILE A 250 -28.26 -5.16 6.94
CA ILE A 250 -27.78 -6.44 7.46
C ILE A 250 -26.27 -6.51 7.24
N SER A 251 -25.50 -6.46 8.33
CA SER A 251 -24.05 -6.58 8.29
C SER A 251 -23.62 -8.03 8.53
N ILE A 252 -22.96 -8.64 7.54
CA ILE A 252 -22.34 -9.97 7.68
C ILE A 252 -20.85 -9.78 7.94
N ASP A 253 -20.41 -10.20 9.12
CA ASP A 253 -19.00 -10.29 9.46
C ASP A 253 -18.38 -11.53 8.80
N ILE A 254 -17.43 -11.31 7.90
CA ILE A 254 -16.77 -12.38 7.15
C ILE A 254 -15.67 -13.08 7.97
N ASP A 255 -15.14 -12.45 9.04
CA ASP A 255 -14.01 -12.98 9.78
C ASP A 255 -14.29 -14.36 10.41
N PRO A 256 -15.45 -14.61 11.07
CA PRO A 256 -15.77 -15.94 11.62
C PRO A 256 -15.87 -17.03 10.55
N VAL A 257 -16.35 -16.69 9.35
CA VAL A 257 -16.48 -17.64 8.23
C VAL A 257 -15.09 -18.02 7.72
N LEU A 258 -14.21 -17.03 7.53
CA LEU A 258 -12.85 -17.26 7.05
C LEU A 258 -11.96 -17.99 8.06
N MET A 259 -12.25 -17.86 9.35
CA MET A 259 -11.54 -18.58 10.41
C MET A 259 -12.05 -20.02 10.62
N ASN A 260 -13.21 -20.38 10.06
CA ASN A 260 -13.79 -21.70 10.22
C ASN A 260 -13.05 -22.74 9.34
N LYS A 261 -12.27 -23.61 9.99
CA LYS A 261 -11.54 -24.70 9.32
C LYS A 261 -12.39 -25.94 9.02
N ASN A 262 -13.66 -25.96 9.44
CA ASN A 262 -14.56 -27.12 9.33
C ASN A 262 -15.58 -26.99 8.20
N ILE A 263 -15.32 -26.15 7.19
CA ILE A 263 -16.20 -26.03 6.02
C ILE A 263 -16.01 -27.29 5.14
N GLU A 264 -17.07 -28.09 5.01
CA GLU A 264 -17.09 -29.26 4.12
C GLU A 264 -17.35 -28.80 2.68
N ILE A 265 -16.29 -28.82 1.86
CA ILE A 265 -16.25 -28.22 0.52
C ILE A 265 -17.33 -28.80 -0.43
N ASP A 266 -17.65 -30.09 -0.35
CA ASP A 266 -18.51 -30.76 -1.35
C ASP A 266 -20.02 -30.46 -1.21
N ALA A 267 -20.55 -30.36 0.01
CA ALA A 267 -21.98 -30.09 0.23
C ALA A 267 -22.35 -28.64 -0.09
N ASP A 268 -21.44 -27.71 0.25
CA ASP A 268 -21.65 -26.27 0.05
C ASP A 268 -21.48 -25.85 -1.42
N ILE A 269 -20.60 -26.50 -2.19
CA ILE A 269 -20.47 -26.26 -3.65
C ILE A 269 -21.75 -26.65 -4.40
N CYS A 270 -22.44 -27.71 -3.97
CA CYS A 270 -23.70 -28.14 -4.60
C CYS A 270 -24.84 -27.11 -4.40
N LEU A 271 -24.76 -26.23 -3.41
CA LEU A 271 -25.69 -25.11 -3.25
C LEU A 271 -25.40 -23.98 -4.24
N LEU A 272 -24.11 -23.74 -4.56
CA LEU A 272 -23.68 -22.71 -5.52
C LEU A 272 -24.08 -23.05 -6.97
N THR A 273 -24.13 -24.33 -7.33
CA THR A 273 -24.50 -24.77 -8.69
C THR A 273 -25.96 -24.46 -9.06
N ASN A 274 -26.81 -24.14 -8.08
CA ASN A 274 -28.19 -23.70 -8.32
C ASN A 274 -28.33 -22.18 -8.57
N VAL A 275 -27.25 -21.41 -8.41
CA VAL A 275 -27.23 -19.98 -8.68
C VAL A 275 -26.91 -19.75 -10.16
N VAL A 276 -27.84 -19.16 -10.89
CA VAL A 276 -27.65 -18.81 -12.31
C VAL A 276 -27.12 -17.39 -12.42
N VAL A 277 -25.87 -17.25 -12.85
CA VAL A 277 -25.23 -15.97 -13.17
C VAL A 277 -25.08 -15.87 -14.69
N ALA A 278 -25.77 -14.91 -15.32
CA ALA A 278 -25.72 -14.71 -16.76
C ALA A 278 -24.78 -13.57 -17.15
N ALA A 279 -24.20 -13.62 -18.35
CA ALA A 279 -23.19 -12.65 -18.79
C ALA A 279 -23.75 -11.22 -18.95
N ASP A 280 -25.06 -11.08 -19.14
CA ASP A 280 -25.77 -9.80 -19.25
C ASP A 280 -26.14 -9.20 -17.88
N TYR A 281 -25.81 -9.88 -16.77
CA TYR A 281 -25.99 -9.33 -15.44
C TYR A 281 -24.98 -8.23 -15.14
N ILE A 282 -25.30 -7.40 -14.16
CA ILE A 282 -24.34 -6.45 -13.58
C ILE A 282 -23.42 -7.24 -12.66
N ALA A 283 -22.11 -7.04 -12.77
CA ALA A 283 -21.14 -7.63 -11.84
C ALA A 283 -20.93 -6.70 -10.64
N TYR A 284 -20.72 -5.42 -10.91
CA TYR A 284 -20.47 -4.44 -9.85
C TYR A 284 -20.95 -3.04 -10.19
N ILE A 285 -21.07 -2.23 -9.14
CA ILE A 285 -21.32 -0.80 -9.19
C ILE A 285 -20.13 -0.09 -8.59
N ILE A 286 -19.55 0.88 -9.32
CA ILE A 286 -18.54 1.79 -8.78
C ILE A 286 -19.10 3.21 -8.78
N PHE A 287 -18.88 3.93 -7.69
CA PHE A 287 -19.22 5.33 -7.60
C PHE A 287 -18.05 6.21 -8.02
N THR A 288 -18.36 7.23 -8.81
CA THR A 288 -17.40 8.26 -9.24
C THR A 288 -17.74 9.59 -8.57
N SER A 289 -16.75 10.48 -8.40
CA SER A 289 -16.99 11.86 -8.01
C SER A 289 -17.81 12.55 -9.10
N GLY A 290 -19.12 12.64 -8.91
CA GLY A 290 -19.94 13.50 -9.75
C GLY A 290 -19.48 14.95 -9.58
N SER A 291 -19.37 15.70 -10.69
CA SER A 291 -19.10 17.15 -10.69
C SER A 291 -20.12 17.98 -9.88
N THR A 292 -21.24 17.37 -9.50
CA THR A 292 -22.37 17.96 -8.77
C THR A 292 -22.29 17.74 -7.24
N GLY A 293 -21.23 17.10 -6.72
CA GLY A 293 -21.07 16.77 -5.30
C GLY A 293 -21.82 15.50 -4.85
N THR A 294 -22.78 15.01 -5.64
CA THR A 294 -23.44 13.72 -5.42
C THR A 294 -22.69 12.60 -6.18
N PRO A 295 -22.34 11.48 -5.51
CA PRO A 295 -21.74 10.33 -6.17
C PRO A 295 -22.62 9.81 -7.30
N LYS A 296 -22.02 9.45 -8.44
CA LYS A 296 -22.75 8.83 -9.58
C LYS A 296 -22.36 7.36 -9.70
N ALA A 297 -23.36 6.49 -9.67
CA ALA A 297 -23.19 5.06 -9.87
C ALA A 297 -22.89 4.75 -11.34
N VAL A 298 -21.88 3.92 -11.56
CA VAL A 298 -21.56 3.31 -12.85
C VAL A 298 -21.68 1.80 -12.69
N SER A 299 -22.61 1.20 -13.42
CA SER A 299 -22.83 -0.24 -13.42
C SER A 299 -21.99 -0.90 -14.52
N ILE A 300 -21.23 -1.93 -14.17
CA ILE A 300 -20.44 -2.72 -15.12
C ILE A 300 -21.02 -4.13 -15.22
N GLY A 301 -21.27 -4.59 -16.44
CA GLY A 301 -21.80 -5.92 -16.71
C GLY A 301 -20.73 -7.02 -16.61
N THR A 302 -21.13 -8.22 -16.21
CA THR A 302 -20.29 -9.42 -16.12
C THR A 302 -19.57 -9.73 -17.44
N TYR A 303 -20.24 -9.54 -18.58
CA TYR A 303 -19.62 -9.66 -19.90
C TYR A 303 -18.43 -8.72 -20.11
N ASN A 304 -18.55 -7.45 -19.68
CA ASN A 304 -17.49 -6.46 -19.84
C ASN A 304 -16.27 -6.82 -18.98
N GLU A 305 -16.51 -7.31 -17.78
CA GLU A 305 -15.48 -7.78 -16.87
C GLU A 305 -14.72 -9.00 -17.43
N LEU A 306 -15.44 -9.99 -17.97
CA LEU A 306 -14.83 -11.17 -18.59
C LEU A 306 -13.94 -10.82 -19.79
N ILE A 307 -14.38 -9.88 -20.65
CA ILE A 307 -13.54 -9.40 -21.76
C ILE A 307 -12.25 -8.78 -21.24
N TYR A 308 -12.35 -7.95 -20.20
CA TYR A 308 -11.20 -7.26 -19.63
C TYR A 308 -10.17 -8.25 -19.05
N TYR A 309 -10.60 -9.25 -18.28
CA TYR A 309 -9.69 -10.27 -17.75
C TYR A 309 -9.08 -11.15 -18.85
N HIS A 310 -9.87 -11.52 -19.87
CA HIS A 310 -9.36 -12.29 -21.01
C HIS A 310 -8.29 -11.51 -21.80
N TYR A 311 -8.41 -10.19 -21.87
CA TYR A 311 -7.40 -9.33 -22.48
C TYR A 311 -6.11 -9.29 -21.64
N LEU A 312 -6.23 -9.13 -20.32
CA LEU A 312 -5.08 -9.04 -19.40
C LEU A 312 -4.29 -10.34 -19.23
N THR A 313 -4.94 -11.50 -19.42
CA THR A 313 -4.29 -12.82 -19.25
C THR A 313 -3.63 -13.34 -20.54
N ARG A 314 -3.75 -12.60 -21.64
CA ARG A 314 -3.14 -12.93 -22.95
C ARG A 314 -1.83 -12.19 -23.25
N SER A 315 -1.30 -11.41 -22.30
CA SER A 315 0.00 -10.71 -22.35
C SER A 315 1.00 -11.35 -21.40
#